data_AF-A0A1I6G7V7-F1
#
_entry.id   AF-A0A1I6G7V7-F1
#
_cell.length_a   1.000
_cell.length_b   1.000
_cell.length_c   1.000
_cell.angle_alpha   90.00
_cell.angle_beta   90.00
_cell.angle_gamma   90.00
#
_symmetry.space_group_name_H-M   'P 1'
#
loop_
_entity.id
_entity.type
_entity.pdbx_description
1 polymer ?
#
loop_
_entity_poly.entity_id
_entity_poly.type
_entity_poly.pdbx_seq_one_letter_code
_entity_poly.pdbx_strand_id
1 'polypeptide(L)'
;MSLTTRLVILAGLVGLMFYNASEQQLWAAIIDWQLGWYKLGVPIAWGIILGALVNLLGGTVLLKWLEPITLVAASLITLGLTGAAAVYGAHQIGGLTLAPLFITSVGVGVYLFAYSYARFTGARSQKSEDSVDKQ
;
A
#
# COMPACT_ATOMS: atom_id res chain seq x y z
N MET A 1 -0.32 -9.05 23.68
CA MET A 1 -0.60 -9.51 22.31
C MET A 1 0.16 -8.62 21.33
N SER A 2 0.97 -9.19 20.43
CA SER A 2 1.80 -8.40 19.51
C SER A 2 0.99 -7.78 18.37
N LEU A 3 1.53 -6.72 17.76
CA LEU A 3 0.91 -6.04 16.61
C LEU A 3 0.68 -7.01 15.44
N THR A 4 1.66 -7.86 15.16
CA THR A 4 1.59 -8.88 14.11
C THR A 4 0.42 -9.83 14.31
N THR A 5 0.19 -10.32 15.53
CA THR A 5 -0.96 -11.20 15.82
C THR A 5 -2.29 -10.48 15.57
N ARG A 6 -2.39 -9.18 15.92
CA ARG A 6 -3.61 -8.40 15.65
C ARG A 6 -3.85 -8.22 14.14
N LEU A 7 -2.79 -7.95 13.38
CA LEU A 7 -2.87 -7.83 11.92
C LEU A 7 -3.31 -9.12 11.25
N VAL A 8 -2.78 -10.27 11.70
CA VAL A 8 -3.18 -11.59 11.16
C VAL A 8 -4.65 -11.88 11.45
N ILE A 9 -5.15 -11.56 12.65
CA ILE A 9 -6.58 -11.75 12.97
C ILE A 9 -7.45 -10.83 12.11
N LEU A 10 -7.07 -9.56 11.96
CA LEU A 10 -7.78 -8.63 11.08
C LEU A 10 -7.76 -9.08 9.63
N ALA A 11 -6.63 -9.61 9.13
CA ALA A 11 -6.53 -10.20 7.79
C ALA A 11 -7.43 -11.41 7.63
N GLY A 12 -7.49 -12.30 8.61
CA GLY A 12 -8.44 -13.42 8.62
C GLY A 12 -9.89 -12.96 8.55
N LEU A 13 -10.26 -11.95 9.35
CA LEU A 13 -11.63 -11.38 9.33
C LEU A 13 -11.96 -10.72 8.00
N VAL A 14 -11.04 -9.96 7.41
CA VAL A 14 -11.22 -9.35 6.08
C VAL A 14 -11.30 -10.42 5.00
N GLY A 15 -10.48 -11.47 5.09
CA GLY A 15 -10.58 -12.65 4.22
C GLY A 15 -11.96 -13.30 4.29
N LEU A 16 -12.49 -13.53 5.50
CA LEU A 16 -13.84 -14.07 5.69
C LEU A 16 -14.93 -13.14 5.14
N MET A 17 -14.77 -11.82 5.28
CA MET A 17 -15.70 -10.85 4.71
C MET A 17 -15.74 -10.97 3.17
N PHE A 18 -14.57 -11.04 2.53
CA PHE A 18 -14.46 -11.20 1.08
C PHE A 18 -14.90 -12.58 0.59
N TYR A 19 -14.67 -13.64 1.37
CA TYR A 19 -15.12 -15.00 1.06
C TYR A 19 -16.65 -15.10 1.00
N ASN A 20 -17.34 -14.34 1.86
CA ASN A 20 -18.81 -14.31 1.92
C ASN A 20 -19.44 -13.24 1.01
N ALA A 21 -18.63 -12.43 0.31
CA ALA A 21 -19.15 -11.43 -0.61
C ALA A 21 -19.76 -12.11 -1.83
N SER A 22 -20.91 -11.64 -2.31
CA SER A 22 -21.50 -12.20 -3.52
C SER A 22 -20.76 -11.72 -4.77
N GLU A 23 -20.84 -12.50 -5.85
CA GLU A 23 -20.27 -12.10 -7.14
C GLU A 23 -20.83 -10.77 -7.63
N GLN A 24 -22.14 -10.52 -7.43
CA GLN A 24 -22.74 -9.24 -7.82
C GLN A 24 -22.17 -8.07 -7.01
N GLN A 25 -21.90 -8.25 -5.72
CA GLN A 25 -21.29 -7.20 -4.89
C GLN A 25 -19.87 -6.86 -5.35
N LEU A 26 -19.08 -7.90 -5.66
CA LEU A 26 -17.72 -7.72 -6.15
C LEU A 26 -17.70 -7.08 -7.55
N TRP A 27 -18.59 -7.50 -8.44
CA TRP A 27 -18.75 -6.89 -9.76
C TRP A 27 -19.22 -5.43 -9.68
N ALA A 28 -20.20 -5.13 -8.83
CA ALA A 28 -20.65 -3.77 -8.61
C ALA A 28 -19.49 -2.87 -8.13
N ALA A 29 -18.70 -3.35 -7.15
CA ALA A 29 -17.53 -2.62 -6.68
C ALA A 29 -16.49 -2.38 -7.79
N ILE A 30 -16.28 -3.36 -8.68
CA ILE A 30 -15.36 -3.21 -9.82
C ILE A 30 -15.88 -2.14 -10.80
N ILE A 31 -17.17 -2.15 -11.12
CA ILE A 31 -17.77 -1.21 -12.08
C ILE A 31 -17.82 0.21 -11.49
N ASP A 32 -18.31 0.36 -10.26
CA ASP A 32 -18.49 1.66 -9.60
C ASP A 32 -17.16 2.40 -9.45
N TRP A 33 -16.10 1.67 -9.10
CA TRP A 33 -14.75 2.24 -8.95
C TRP A 33 -13.94 2.18 -10.25
N GLN A 34 -14.54 1.71 -11.34
CA GLN A 34 -13.91 1.51 -12.65
C GLN A 34 -12.56 0.78 -12.53
N LEU A 35 -12.53 -0.27 -11.71
CA LEU A 35 -11.31 -1.02 -11.43
C LEU A 35 -10.90 -1.82 -12.66
N GLY A 36 -9.59 -1.79 -12.92
CA GLY A 36 -8.96 -2.55 -13.98
C GLY A 36 -7.47 -2.62 -13.73
N TRP A 37 -6.78 -3.47 -14.48
CA TRP A 37 -5.34 -3.69 -14.34
C TRP A 37 -4.51 -2.40 -14.41
N TYR A 38 -4.90 -1.47 -15.28
CA TYR A 38 -4.29 -0.15 -15.35
C TYR A 38 -4.47 0.67 -14.05
N LYS A 39 -5.67 0.65 -13.48
CA LYS A 39 -5.98 1.38 -12.24
C LYS A 39 -5.25 0.83 -11.02
N LEU A 40 -4.85 -0.46 -11.03
CA LEU A 40 -3.95 -1.02 -10.02
C LEU A 40 -2.54 -0.40 -10.07
N GLY A 41 -2.09 0.10 -11.23
CA GLY A 41 -0.78 0.76 -11.35
C GLY A 41 -0.77 2.19 -10.82
N VAL A 42 -1.94 2.84 -10.75
CA VAL A 42 -2.05 4.27 -10.44
C VAL A 42 -1.57 4.60 -9.02
N PRO A 43 -2.02 3.91 -7.95
CA PRO A 43 -1.52 4.19 -6.59
C PRO A 43 -0.02 3.95 -6.45
N ILE A 44 0.51 2.93 -7.14
CA ILE A 44 1.92 2.56 -7.13
C ILE A 44 2.77 3.70 -7.73
N ALA A 45 2.38 4.19 -8.91
CA ALA A 45 3.05 5.31 -9.57
C ALA A 45 3.00 6.59 -8.73
N TRP A 46 1.83 6.93 -8.19
CA TRP A 46 1.68 8.10 -7.33
C TRP A 46 2.49 8.00 -6.04
N GLY A 47 2.62 6.81 -5.46
CA GLY A 47 3.46 6.59 -4.29
C GLY A 47 4.88 7.11 -4.51
N ILE A 48 5.52 6.67 -5.60
CA ILE A 48 6.87 7.08 -5.97
C ILE A 48 6.96 8.59 -6.22
N ILE A 49 6.05 9.12 -7.05
CA ILE A 49 6.05 10.54 -7.46
C ILE A 49 5.89 11.45 -6.24
N LEU A 50 4.91 11.16 -5.38
CA LEU A 50 4.64 11.96 -4.19
C LEU A 50 5.77 11.86 -3.17
N GLY A 51 6.37 10.68 -3.00
CA GLY A 51 7.49 10.50 -2.07
C GLY A 51 8.70 11.35 -2.47
N ALA A 52 9.00 11.39 -3.76
CA ALA A 52 10.04 12.25 -4.32
C ALA A 52 9.69 13.75 -4.17
N LEU A 53 8.46 14.15 -4.49
CA LEU A 53 8.00 15.53 -4.39
C LEU A 53 8.07 16.07 -2.96
N VAL A 54 7.61 15.31 -1.97
CA VAL A 54 7.64 15.75 -0.56
C VAL A 54 9.07 15.92 -0.07
N ASN A 55 10.01 15.08 -0.51
CA ASN A 55 11.41 15.26 -0.19
C ASN A 55 11.99 16.54 -0.82
N LEU A 56 11.61 16.85 -2.06
CA LEU A 56 12.04 18.06 -2.76
C LEU A 56 11.59 19.33 -2.01
N LEU A 57 10.39 19.31 -1.45
CA LEU A 57 9.83 20.38 -0.62
C LEU A 57 10.51 20.51 0.77
N GLY A 58 11.46 19.63 1.10
CA GLY A 58 12.27 19.73 2.32
C GLY A 58 11.52 19.43 3.62
N GLY A 59 10.33 18.81 3.54
CA GLY A 59 9.54 18.50 4.73
C GLY A 59 10.21 17.39 5.54
N THR A 60 10.83 17.71 6.68
CA THR A 60 11.43 16.73 7.62
C THR A 60 10.40 16.12 8.58
N VAL A 61 9.22 16.74 8.67
CA VAL A 61 8.10 16.29 9.53
C VAL A 61 7.66 14.86 9.20
N LEU A 62 7.86 14.41 7.96
CA LEU A 62 7.42 13.09 7.53
C LEU A 62 8.28 11.94 8.08
N LEU A 63 9.51 12.22 8.55
CA LEU A 63 10.40 11.21 9.13
C LEU A 63 9.78 10.49 10.32
N LYS A 64 9.13 11.21 11.25
CA LYS A 64 8.45 10.60 12.41
C LYS A 64 7.21 9.80 12.04
N TRP A 65 6.68 10.00 10.83
CA TRP A 65 5.50 9.29 10.33
C TRP A 65 5.87 8.07 9.47
N LEU A 66 7.15 7.83 9.17
CA LEU A 66 7.57 6.69 8.35
C LEU A 66 7.15 5.34 8.95
N GLU A 67 7.34 5.17 10.26
CA GLU A 67 6.93 3.96 10.95
C GLU A 67 5.41 3.70 10.87
N PRO A 68 4.52 4.63 11.29
CA PRO A 68 3.09 4.39 11.17
C PRO A 68 2.62 4.24 9.73
N ILE A 69 3.22 4.96 8.77
CA ILE A 69 2.87 4.83 7.34
C ILE A 69 3.23 3.43 6.81
N THR A 70 4.41 2.92 7.13
CA THR A 70 4.83 1.58 6.69
C THR A 70 4.00 0.48 7.35
N LEU A 71 3.57 0.66 8.61
CA LEU A 71 2.64 -0.25 9.27
C LEU A 71 1.26 -0.27 8.60
N VAL A 72 0.71 0.90 8.25
CA VAL A 72 -0.56 1.00 7.51
C VAL A 72 -0.41 0.33 6.13
N ALA A 73 0.69 0.59 5.43
CA ALA A 73 0.97 -0.04 4.15
C ALA A 73 1.03 -1.57 4.24
N ALA A 74 1.78 -2.11 5.20
CA ALA A 74 1.87 -3.56 5.44
C ALA A 74 0.51 -4.16 5.79
N SER A 75 -0.30 -3.44 6.56
CA SER A 75 -1.67 -3.85 6.88
C SER A 75 -2.51 -3.94 5.61
N LEU A 76 -2.58 -2.87 4.80
CA LEU A 76 -3.35 -2.84 3.56
C LEU A 76 -2.91 -3.94 2.57
N ILE A 77 -1.61 -4.16 2.42
CA ILE A 77 -1.06 -5.23 1.58
C ILE A 77 -1.55 -6.60 2.07
N THR A 78 -1.42 -6.86 3.38
CA THR A 78 -1.83 -8.15 3.96
C THR A 78 -3.33 -8.37 3.80
N LEU A 79 -4.15 -7.38 4.17
CA LEU A 79 -5.61 -7.45 4.08
C LEU A 79 -6.08 -7.65 2.63
N GLY A 80 -5.52 -6.90 1.68
CA GLY A 80 -5.86 -7.00 0.27
C GLY A 80 -5.46 -8.34 -0.35
N LEU A 81 -4.26 -8.84 -0.05
CA LEU A 81 -3.81 -10.15 -0.55
C LEU A 81 -4.61 -11.30 0.05
N THR A 82 -4.91 -11.25 1.35
CA THR A 82 -5.77 -12.25 1.99
C THR A 82 -7.19 -12.20 1.42
N GLY A 83 -7.73 -11.00 1.19
CA GLY A 83 -9.03 -10.83 0.52
C GLY A 83 -9.02 -11.39 -0.91
N ALA A 84 -7.97 -11.15 -1.69
CA ALA A 84 -7.85 -11.66 -3.06
C ALA A 84 -7.78 -13.19 -3.10
N ALA A 85 -7.01 -13.79 -2.19
CA ALA A 85 -6.97 -15.25 -2.04
C ALA A 85 -8.33 -15.83 -1.64
N ALA A 86 -9.05 -15.15 -0.74
CA ALA A 86 -10.40 -15.57 -0.32
C ALA A 86 -11.43 -15.50 -1.45
N VAL A 87 -11.46 -14.39 -2.21
CA VAL A 87 -12.34 -14.24 -3.39
C VAL A 87 -12.04 -15.31 -4.44
N TYR A 88 -10.77 -15.54 -4.74
CA TYR A 88 -10.39 -16.56 -5.71
C TYR A 88 -10.78 -17.96 -5.23
N GLY A 89 -10.60 -18.26 -3.94
CA GLY A 89 -11.02 -19.53 -3.34
C GLY A 89 -12.53 -19.74 -3.36
N ALA A 90 -13.32 -18.68 -3.18
CA ALA A 90 -14.78 -18.74 -3.16
C ALA A 90 -15.41 -18.84 -4.56
N HIS A 91 -14.93 -18.05 -5.52
CA HIS A 91 -15.60 -17.88 -6.82
C HIS A 91 -14.82 -18.48 -8.01
N GLN A 92 -13.52 -18.76 -7.86
CA GLN A 92 -12.62 -19.21 -8.93
C GLN A 92 -12.55 -18.31 -10.18
N ILE A 93 -12.98 -17.05 -10.05
CA ILE A 93 -12.94 -16.05 -11.12
C ILE A 93 -11.85 -15.03 -10.80
N GLY A 94 -10.76 -15.04 -11.57
CA GLY A 94 -9.64 -14.12 -11.37
C GLY A 94 -10.03 -12.64 -11.48
N GLY A 95 -11.00 -12.30 -12.33
CA GLY A 95 -11.47 -10.92 -12.48
C GLY A 95 -12.06 -10.31 -11.21
N LEU A 96 -12.72 -11.12 -10.36
CA LEU A 96 -13.33 -10.64 -9.11
C LEU A 96 -12.29 -10.26 -8.05
N THR A 97 -11.06 -10.77 -8.19
CA THR A 97 -9.96 -10.42 -7.29
C THR A 97 -9.47 -8.98 -7.47
N LEU A 98 -9.89 -8.27 -8.54
CA LEU A 98 -9.52 -6.87 -8.78
C LEU A 98 -9.89 -5.95 -7.61
N ALA A 99 -11.05 -6.17 -6.98
CA ALA A 99 -11.49 -5.37 -5.84
C ALA A 99 -10.52 -5.45 -4.65
N PRO A 100 -10.21 -6.64 -4.10
CA PRO A 100 -9.23 -6.75 -3.02
C PRO A 100 -7.78 -6.45 -3.47
N LEU A 101 -7.41 -6.72 -4.73
CA LEU A 101 -6.09 -6.35 -5.25
C LEU A 101 -5.88 -4.83 -5.33
N PHE A 102 -6.95 -4.04 -5.49
CA PHE A 102 -6.86 -2.59 -5.43
C PHE A 102 -6.44 -2.10 -4.04
N ILE A 103 -6.91 -2.76 -2.97
CA ILE A 103 -6.47 -2.47 -1.59
C ILE A 103 -4.97 -2.74 -1.45
N THR A 104 -4.49 -3.87 -1.98
CA THR A 104 -3.06 -4.18 -2.03
C THR A 104 -2.28 -3.13 -2.79
N SER A 105 -2.76 -2.73 -3.96
CA SER A 105 -2.13 -1.68 -4.77
C SER A 105 -1.99 -0.37 -4.01
N VAL A 106 -3.04 0.06 -3.29
CA VAL A 106 -2.97 1.25 -2.42
C VAL A 106 -1.92 1.06 -1.33
N GLY A 107 -1.89 -0.10 -0.67
CA GLY A 107 -0.86 -0.43 0.32
C GLY A 107 0.57 -0.35 -0.25
N VAL A 108 0.80 -0.91 -1.44
CA VAL A 108 2.09 -0.82 -2.14
C VAL A 108 2.43 0.63 -2.50
N GLY A 109 1.47 1.41 -2.98
CA GLY A 109 1.66 2.84 -3.24
C GLY A 109 2.08 3.62 -2.00
N VAL A 110 1.42 3.39 -0.86
CA VAL A 110 1.77 4.01 0.42
C VAL A 110 3.15 3.57 0.90
N TYR A 111 3.51 2.29 0.72
CA TYR A 111 4.86 1.80 1.02
C TYR A 111 5.92 2.51 0.16
N LEU A 112 5.69 2.58 -1.15
CA LEU A 112 6.61 3.23 -2.08
C LEU A 112 6.74 4.73 -1.83
N PHE A 113 5.67 5.39 -1.38
CA PHE A 113 5.72 6.77 -0.91
C PHE A 113 6.72 6.94 0.24
N ALA A 114 6.58 6.14 1.30
CA ALA A 114 7.50 6.18 2.44
C ALA A 114 8.93 5.82 2.02
N TYR A 115 9.09 4.78 1.20
CA TYR A 115 10.38 4.32 0.70
C TYR A 115 11.09 5.39 -0.13
N SER A 116 10.43 5.96 -1.14
CA SER A 116 10.99 7.00 -1.99
C SER A 116 11.38 8.23 -1.17
N TYR A 117 10.50 8.69 -0.29
CA TYR A 117 10.82 9.81 0.60
C TYR A 117 12.06 9.55 1.47
N ALA A 118 12.13 8.39 2.13
CA ALA A 118 13.25 8.01 2.98
C ALA A 118 14.55 7.91 2.17
N ARG A 119 14.50 7.29 0.98
CA ARG A 119 15.65 7.13 0.09
C ARG A 119 16.27 8.46 -0.33
N PHE A 120 15.44 9.43 -0.71
CA PHE A 120 15.91 10.77 -1.11
C PHE A 120 16.36 11.60 0.09
N THR A 121 15.76 11.40 1.27
CA THR A 121 16.19 12.09 2.50
C THR A 121 17.58 11.62 2.92
N GLY A 122 17.84 10.32 2.92
CA GLY A 122 19.18 9.77 3.20
C GLY A 122 20.24 10.24 2.22
N ALA A 123 19.92 10.33 0.93
CA ALA A 123 20.83 10.86 -0.09
C ALA A 123 21.18 12.34 0.14
N ARG A 124 20.23 13.14 0.65
CA ARG A 124 20.44 14.56 0.96
C ARG A 124 21.34 14.75 2.19
N SER A 125 21.17 13.94 3.24
CA SER A 125 22.01 13.96 4.44
C SER A 125 23.47 13.57 4.16
N GLN A 126 23.70 12.52 3.37
CA GLN A 126 25.07 12.13 2.98
C GLN A 126 25.78 13.24 2.20
N LYS A 127 25.07 13.90 1.28
CA LYS A 127 25.65 14.99 0.49
C LYS A 127 26.01 16.21 1.35
N SER A 128 25.28 16.47 2.44
CA SER A 128 25.64 17.54 3.38
C SER A 128 26.86 17.19 4.24
N GLU A 129 27.01 15.95 4.69
CA GLU A 129 28.18 15.51 5.48
C GLU A 129 29.47 15.56 4.66
N ASP A 130 29.44 15.06 3.41
CA ASP A 130 30.59 15.11 2.47
C ASP A 130 31.06 16.54 2.14
N SER A 131 30.19 17.54 2.28
CA SER A 131 30.54 18.95 2.06
C SER A 131 31.16 19.63 3.29
N VAL A 132 30.96 19.09 4.49
CA VAL A 132 31.55 19.61 5.73
C VAL A 132 32.96 19.07 5.95
N ASP A 133 33.21 17.79 5.61
CA ASP A 133 34.54 17.15 5.76
C ASP A 133 35.59 17.64 4.74
N LYS A 134 35.20 18.46 3.76
CA LYS A 134 36.09 19.02 2.72
C LYS A 134 36.46 20.49 2.97
N GLN A 135 36.10 21.06 4.12
CA GLN A 135 36.51 22.40 4.57
C GLN A 135 37.53 22.29 5.71
#